data_AF-A0A662SRA0-F1
#
_entry.id   AF-A0A662SRA0-F1
#
_cell.length_a   1.000
_cell.length_b   1.000
_cell.length_c   1.000
_cell.angle_alpha   90.00
_cell.angle_beta   90.00
_cell.angle_gamma   90.00
#
_symmetry.space_group_name_H-M   'P 1'
#
loop_
_entity.id
_entity.type
_entity.pdbx_description
1 polymer ?
#
loop_
_entity_poly.entity_id
_entity_poly.type
_entity_poly.pdbx_seq_one_letter_code
_entity_poly.pdbx_strand_id
1 'polypeptide(L)'
;MEYESSENFIQHPLIKPKKLEARLYQQFISARAVEENTLVVLPTGLGKTSIAAMVMAHRLQKFPHGKAMILAPTKPLAIQHHRFFSEVLNIEEDQIVLITGAVPPDKRVDLWTSGRVFSATPQTVENDILTGRLDLSDFVLLVFDEAHRAVGDYSYTLIARHYADKAKNPRILGLTASPGSSKEKILEIINNLHIKHVEVRSRRSPDVRRYVAELKIDWVRAPLPEDYKSILDELRSFYKDLLDKLKERGIIELGRRDYVRLKDLLRLRTETITRMEDRFAAVIVAALIKLHYFMDLLETQGPEPARRYLEKVIKRRRRATSDRLLLEDRRVLKAWKGLTSLPFGSVHPKLKELAS
;
A
#
# COMPACT_ATOMS: atom_id res chain seq x y z
N MET A 1 -27.56 14.88 30.87
CA MET A 1 -28.34 14.68 29.62
C MET A 1 -27.89 15.73 28.64
N GLU A 2 -26.78 15.46 27.95
CA GLU A 2 -26.29 16.36 26.90
C GLU A 2 -27.20 16.23 25.69
N TYR A 3 -27.80 17.35 25.27
CA TYR A 3 -28.39 17.48 23.96
C TYR A 3 -27.26 17.30 22.92
N GLU A 4 -27.03 16.08 22.42
CA GLU A 4 -26.27 15.88 21.20
C GLU A 4 -26.99 16.63 20.08
N SER A 5 -26.54 17.85 19.78
CA SER A 5 -27.08 18.68 18.72
C SER A 5 -27.04 17.92 17.39
N SER A 6 -28.18 17.87 16.71
CA SER A 6 -28.35 17.30 15.37
C SER A 6 -27.43 17.92 14.30
N GLU A 7 -26.73 19.00 14.64
CA GLU A 7 -25.72 19.69 13.82
C GLU A 7 -24.40 18.90 13.67
N ASN A 8 -24.13 17.92 14.54
CA ASN A 8 -22.86 17.18 14.50
C ASN A 8 -22.85 16.04 13.48
N PHE A 9 -23.97 15.74 12.81
CA PHE A 9 -24.10 14.62 11.88
C PHE A 9 -24.66 15.08 10.53
N ILE A 10 -24.29 14.36 9.46
CA ILE A 10 -24.80 14.60 8.11
C ILE A 10 -26.30 14.30 8.07
N GLN A 11 -27.07 15.28 7.60
CA GLN A 11 -28.51 15.13 7.36
C GLN A 11 -28.76 14.93 5.86
N HIS A 12 -29.17 13.73 5.47
CA HIS A 12 -29.48 13.40 4.08
C HIS A 12 -30.45 12.20 4.02
N PRO A 13 -31.49 12.18 3.15
CA PRO A 13 -32.49 11.11 3.13
C PRO A 13 -31.93 9.69 2.93
N LEU A 14 -30.83 9.57 2.18
CA LEU A 14 -30.11 8.31 1.93
C LEU A 14 -28.96 8.02 2.91
N ILE A 15 -28.83 8.78 3.99
CA ILE A 15 -27.86 8.52 5.07
C ILE A 15 -28.65 8.30 6.36
N LYS A 16 -28.40 7.19 7.05
CA LYS A 16 -29.04 6.86 8.32
C LYS A 16 -28.72 7.94 9.37
N PRO A 17 -29.69 8.37 10.19
CA PRO A 17 -29.45 9.37 11.23
C PRO A 17 -28.31 8.99 12.18
N LYS A 18 -27.50 9.97 12.59
CA LYS A 18 -26.36 9.81 13.52
C LYS A 18 -25.26 8.81 13.07
N LYS A 19 -25.19 8.45 11.78
CA LYS A 19 -24.17 7.50 11.28
C LYS A 19 -22.92 8.13 10.67
N LEU A 20 -22.98 9.40 10.27
CA LEU A 20 -21.81 10.13 9.74
C LEU A 20 -21.67 11.48 10.43
N GLU A 21 -20.51 11.72 11.04
CA GLU A 21 -20.16 13.04 11.59
C GLU A 21 -20.05 14.11 10.49
N ALA A 22 -20.56 15.30 10.77
CA ALA A 22 -20.54 16.45 9.87
C ALA A 22 -19.19 17.18 9.89
N ARG A 23 -18.15 16.56 9.33
CA ARG A 23 -16.82 17.20 9.23
C ARG A 23 -16.75 18.11 8.00
N LEU A 24 -16.49 19.41 8.20
CA LEU A 24 -16.55 20.42 7.14
C LEU A 24 -15.64 20.11 5.95
N TYR A 25 -14.40 19.68 6.18
CA TYR A 25 -13.48 19.34 5.07
C TYR A 25 -14.02 18.20 4.21
N GLN A 26 -14.69 17.21 4.81
CA GLN A 26 -15.26 16.08 4.07
C GLN A 26 -16.44 16.56 3.24
N GLN A 27 -17.29 17.44 3.79
CA GLN A 27 -18.41 18.03 3.05
C GLN A 27 -17.94 18.87 1.86
N PHE A 28 -16.91 19.71 2.02
CA PHE A 28 -16.34 20.49 0.92
C PHE A 28 -15.78 19.60 -0.19
N ILE A 29 -15.03 18.55 0.17
CA ILE A 29 -14.50 17.58 -0.80
C ILE A 29 -15.66 16.86 -1.52
N SER A 30 -16.68 16.41 -0.78
CA SER A 30 -17.85 15.75 -1.35
C SER A 30 -18.61 16.66 -2.31
N ALA A 31 -18.80 17.95 -1.97
CA ALA A 31 -19.47 18.91 -2.84
C ALA A 31 -18.76 19.06 -4.20
N ARG A 32 -17.42 19.08 -4.21
CA ARG A 32 -16.63 19.09 -5.45
C ARG A 32 -16.73 17.77 -6.21
N ALA A 33 -16.62 16.65 -5.50
CA ALA A 33 -16.67 15.31 -6.08
C ALA A 33 -18.04 14.92 -6.68
N VAL A 34 -19.11 15.62 -6.34
CA VAL A 34 -20.42 15.47 -7.00
C VAL A 34 -20.41 16.09 -8.40
N GLU A 35 -19.75 17.24 -8.57
CA GLU A 35 -19.76 18.06 -9.79
C GLU A 35 -18.74 17.65 -10.84
N GLU A 36 -17.62 17.05 -10.44
CA GLU A 36 -16.59 16.60 -11.38
C GLU A 36 -15.81 15.37 -10.91
N ASN A 37 -15.15 14.69 -11.84
CA ASN A 37 -14.32 13.54 -11.53
C ASN A 37 -13.14 13.98 -10.67
N THR A 38 -13.08 13.45 -9.45
CA THR A 38 -12.20 14.00 -8.42
C THR A 38 -11.28 12.92 -7.85
N LEU A 39 -9.99 13.22 -7.74
CA LEU A 39 -9.02 12.39 -7.00
C LEU A 39 -8.81 13.00 -5.61
N VAL A 40 -9.21 12.26 -4.58
CA VAL A 40 -9.10 12.66 -3.18
C VAL A 40 -7.88 11.99 -2.55
N VAL A 41 -6.89 12.81 -2.18
CA VAL A 41 -5.66 12.41 -1.52
C VAL A 41 -5.73 12.80 -0.05
N LEU A 42 -6.05 11.82 0.80
CA LEU A 42 -6.17 12.00 2.26
C LEU A 42 -5.43 10.89 3.02
N PRO A 43 -4.62 11.22 4.04
CA PRO A 43 -4.07 10.25 4.97
C PRO A 43 -5.12 9.28 5.52
N THR A 44 -4.71 8.04 5.79
CA THR A 44 -5.57 7.03 6.40
C THR A 44 -6.09 7.51 7.77
N GLY A 45 -7.35 7.21 8.05
CA GLY A 45 -8.05 7.65 9.26
C GLY A 45 -8.80 8.99 9.12
N LEU A 46 -8.68 9.70 7.99
CA LEU A 46 -9.41 10.96 7.76
C LEU A 46 -10.77 10.79 7.03
N GLY A 47 -11.30 9.56 7.00
CA GLY A 47 -12.66 9.29 6.52
C GLY A 47 -12.87 9.40 4.99
N LYS A 48 -11.95 8.86 4.19
CA LYS A 48 -12.14 8.72 2.73
C LYS A 48 -13.46 7.99 2.38
N THR A 49 -13.80 6.93 3.11
CA THR A 49 -15.05 6.18 2.89
C THR A 49 -16.29 7.00 3.26
N SER A 50 -16.22 7.88 4.26
CA SER A 50 -17.31 8.82 4.59
C SER A 50 -17.57 9.80 3.45
N ILE A 51 -16.52 10.31 2.80
CA ILE A 51 -16.63 11.14 1.59
C ILE A 51 -17.33 10.36 0.48
N ALA A 52 -16.94 9.09 0.27
CA ALA A 52 -17.59 8.23 -0.71
C ALA A 52 -19.08 8.04 -0.43
N ALA A 53 -19.48 7.81 0.82
CA ALA A 53 -20.87 7.68 1.22
C ALA A 53 -21.67 8.96 0.94
N MET A 54 -21.13 10.14 1.25
CA MET A 54 -21.79 11.42 0.96
C MET A 54 -21.99 11.66 -0.54
N VAL A 55 -20.96 11.39 -1.36
CA VAL A 55 -21.06 11.52 -2.82
C VAL A 55 -22.05 10.49 -3.39
N MET A 56 -21.98 9.24 -2.90
CA MET A 56 -22.88 8.17 -3.32
C MET A 56 -24.35 8.50 -3.00
N ALA A 57 -24.62 8.92 -1.76
CA ALA A 57 -25.96 9.32 -1.33
C ALA A 57 -26.51 10.45 -2.19
N HIS A 58 -25.72 11.51 -2.44
CA HIS A 58 -26.15 12.63 -3.26
C HIS A 58 -26.45 12.20 -4.72
N ARG A 59 -25.57 11.39 -5.33
CA ARG A 59 -25.74 10.91 -6.71
C ARG A 59 -26.96 10.00 -6.83
N LEU A 60 -27.19 9.09 -5.89
CA LEU A 60 -28.36 8.20 -5.88
C LEU A 60 -29.68 8.93 -5.60
N GLN A 61 -29.64 10.05 -4.87
CA GLN A 61 -30.81 10.91 -4.71
C GLN A 61 -31.13 11.66 -6.01
N LYS A 62 -30.11 12.22 -6.67
CA LYS A 62 -30.26 12.92 -7.96
C LYS A 62 -30.73 12.00 -9.09
N PHE A 63 -30.33 10.73 -9.05
CA PHE A 63 -30.72 9.71 -10.03
C PHE A 63 -31.35 8.50 -9.31
N PRO A 64 -32.67 8.50 -9.09
CA PRO A 64 -33.35 7.48 -8.30
C PRO A 64 -33.15 6.03 -8.79
N HIS A 65 -33.08 5.84 -10.11
CA HIS A 65 -32.80 4.55 -10.76
C HIS A 65 -31.30 4.27 -10.99
N GLY A 66 -30.43 5.19 -10.56
CA GLY A 66 -28.99 5.06 -10.70
C GLY A 66 -28.39 4.03 -9.76
N LYS A 67 -27.26 3.47 -10.16
CA LYS A 67 -26.44 2.53 -9.37
C LYS A 67 -25.10 3.16 -9.00
N ALA A 68 -24.51 2.72 -7.90
CA ALA A 68 -23.19 3.20 -7.49
C ALA A 68 -22.31 2.04 -7.03
N MET A 69 -21.02 2.10 -7.31
CA MET A 69 -20.09 1.04 -6.94
C MET A 69 -18.80 1.60 -6.35
N ILE A 70 -18.31 0.95 -5.29
CA ILE A 70 -16.92 1.07 -4.86
C ILE A 70 -16.13 -0.16 -5.31
N LEU A 71 -14.94 0.09 -5.86
CA LEU A 71 -13.97 -0.91 -6.22
C LEU A 71 -12.86 -0.91 -5.17
N ALA A 72 -12.58 -2.09 -4.61
CA ALA A 72 -11.52 -2.27 -3.63
C ALA A 72 -10.54 -3.36 -4.06
N PRO A 73 -9.23 -3.19 -3.85
CA PRO A 73 -8.23 -4.10 -4.41
C PRO A 73 -8.24 -5.51 -3.82
N THR A 74 -8.85 -5.71 -2.65
CA THR A 74 -8.85 -6.99 -1.94
C THR A 74 -10.26 -7.34 -1.46
N LYS A 75 -10.54 -8.64 -1.33
CA LYS A 75 -11.83 -9.12 -0.79
C LYS A 75 -12.12 -8.59 0.62
N PRO A 76 -11.16 -8.57 1.58
CA PRO A 76 -11.42 -8.00 2.90
C PRO A 76 -11.80 -6.51 2.86
N LEU A 77 -11.18 -5.71 2.00
CA LEU A 77 -11.55 -4.30 1.84
C LEU A 77 -12.94 -4.14 1.23
N ALA A 78 -13.30 -4.95 0.23
CA ALA A 78 -14.65 -4.95 -0.34
C ALA A 78 -15.72 -5.33 0.72
N ILE A 79 -15.45 -6.33 1.55
CA ILE A 79 -16.33 -6.72 2.68
C ILE A 79 -16.46 -5.58 3.69
N GLN A 80 -15.35 -4.90 4.00
CA GLN A 80 -15.36 -3.76 4.93
C GLN A 80 -16.21 -2.60 4.40
N HIS A 81 -16.08 -2.27 3.12
CA HIS A 81 -16.90 -1.22 2.51
C HIS A 81 -18.37 -1.61 2.45
N HIS A 82 -18.69 -2.85 2.09
CA HIS A 82 -20.08 -3.34 2.12
C HIS A 82 -20.70 -3.17 3.50
N ARG A 83 -20.02 -3.64 4.57
CA ARG A 83 -20.48 -3.45 5.96
C ARG A 83 -20.66 -1.99 6.34
N PHE A 84 -19.70 -1.14 5.96
CA PHE A 84 -19.78 0.30 6.22
C PHE A 84 -20.99 0.94 5.53
N PHE A 85 -21.21 0.64 4.25
CA PHE A 85 -22.35 1.19 3.51
C PHE A 85 -23.69 0.64 4.01
N SER A 86 -23.78 -0.63 4.38
CA SER A 86 -24.96 -1.20 5.05
C SER A 86 -25.28 -0.47 6.36
N GLU A 87 -24.25 -0.13 7.15
CA GLU A 87 -24.45 0.59 8.41
C GLU A 87 -24.88 2.06 8.19
N VAL A 88 -24.35 2.71 7.16
CA VAL A 88 -24.42 4.16 6.97
C VAL A 88 -25.54 4.60 6.04
N LEU A 89 -25.78 3.88 4.95
CA LEU A 89 -26.76 4.28 3.94
C LEU A 89 -28.17 3.87 4.36
N ASN A 90 -29.13 4.76 4.08
CA ASN A 90 -30.56 4.49 4.26
C ASN A 90 -31.12 3.92 2.94
N ILE A 91 -30.68 2.70 2.63
CA ILE A 91 -31.08 1.88 1.47
C ILE A 91 -31.38 0.49 2.01
N GLU A 92 -32.35 -0.22 1.42
CA GLU A 92 -32.67 -1.59 1.80
C GLU A 92 -31.43 -2.50 1.70
N GLU A 93 -31.26 -3.37 2.70
CA GLU A 93 -30.02 -4.15 2.87
C GLU A 93 -29.76 -5.07 1.67
N ASP A 94 -30.81 -5.61 1.05
CA ASP A 94 -30.74 -6.47 -0.13
C ASP A 94 -30.29 -5.72 -1.40
N GLN A 95 -30.41 -4.38 -1.42
CA GLN A 95 -29.91 -3.52 -2.50
C GLN A 95 -28.46 -3.09 -2.31
N ILE A 96 -27.84 -3.39 -1.16
CA ILE A 96 -26.42 -3.15 -0.89
C ILE A 96 -25.67 -4.46 -1.06
N VAL A 97 -24.98 -4.62 -2.19
CA VAL A 97 -24.49 -5.92 -2.64
C VAL A 97 -22.96 -5.99 -2.60
N LEU A 98 -22.45 -7.11 -2.08
CA LEU A 98 -21.03 -7.47 -2.15
C LEU A 98 -20.77 -8.41 -3.34
N ILE A 99 -19.96 -7.98 -4.30
CA ILE A 99 -19.55 -8.81 -5.44
C ILE A 99 -18.06 -9.10 -5.39
N THR A 100 -17.71 -10.35 -5.11
CA THR A 100 -16.33 -10.82 -5.17
C THR A 100 -16.25 -12.10 -5.99
N GLY A 101 -15.04 -12.53 -6.34
CA GLY A 101 -14.82 -13.81 -7.03
C GLY A 101 -15.26 -15.07 -6.26
N ALA A 102 -15.84 -14.95 -5.05
CA ALA A 102 -16.50 -16.06 -4.36
C ALA A 102 -17.96 -16.29 -4.82
N VAL A 103 -18.59 -15.28 -5.44
CA VAL A 103 -19.96 -15.37 -5.95
C VAL A 103 -19.94 -16.02 -7.34
N PRO A 104 -20.66 -17.14 -7.57
CA PRO A 104 -20.71 -17.80 -8.87
C PRO A 104 -21.18 -16.85 -10.00
N PRO A 105 -20.63 -16.95 -11.22
CA PRO A 105 -20.98 -16.05 -12.33
C PRO A 105 -22.48 -15.94 -12.61
N ASP A 106 -23.21 -17.06 -12.62
CA ASP A 106 -24.63 -17.08 -12.97
C ASP A 106 -25.49 -16.27 -11.99
N LYS A 107 -25.10 -16.26 -10.71
CA LYS A 107 -25.78 -15.46 -9.67
C LYS A 107 -25.44 -13.97 -9.74
N ARG A 108 -24.32 -13.60 -10.36
CA ARG A 108 -23.89 -12.19 -10.39
C ARG A 108 -24.78 -11.32 -11.28
N VAL A 109 -25.34 -11.87 -12.36
CA VAL A 109 -26.24 -11.13 -13.27
C VAL A 109 -27.49 -10.65 -12.52
N ASP A 110 -28.13 -11.54 -11.75
CA ASP A 110 -29.30 -11.19 -10.95
C ASP A 110 -28.95 -10.12 -9.91
N LEU A 111 -27.82 -10.27 -9.23
CA LEU A 111 -27.33 -9.32 -8.24
C LEU A 111 -27.00 -7.95 -8.85
N TRP A 112 -26.36 -7.90 -10.02
CA TRP A 112 -26.12 -6.66 -10.74
C TRP A 112 -27.42 -5.97 -11.11
N THR A 113 -28.46 -6.74 -11.42
CA THR A 113 -29.78 -6.23 -11.82
C THR A 113 -30.56 -5.69 -10.64
N SER A 114 -30.69 -6.46 -9.55
CA SER A 114 -31.50 -6.09 -8.37
C SER A 114 -30.81 -5.11 -7.42
N GLY A 115 -29.48 -5.09 -7.38
CA GLY A 115 -28.70 -4.21 -6.50
C GLY A 115 -28.68 -2.75 -6.94
N ARG A 116 -28.40 -1.87 -5.97
CA ARG A 116 -28.29 -0.41 -6.17
C ARG A 116 -26.92 0.14 -5.76
N VAL A 117 -26.37 -0.39 -4.68
CA VAL A 117 -25.03 -0.05 -4.18
C VAL A 117 -24.17 -1.29 -4.18
N PHE A 118 -22.96 -1.19 -4.72
CA PHE A 118 -22.07 -2.33 -4.88
C PHE A 118 -20.73 -2.08 -4.22
N SER A 119 -20.21 -3.08 -3.51
CA SER A 119 -18.80 -3.16 -3.15
C SER A 119 -18.20 -4.35 -3.86
N ALA A 120 -17.16 -4.12 -4.67
CA ALA A 120 -16.63 -5.17 -5.53
C ALA A 120 -15.10 -5.18 -5.67
N THR A 121 -14.57 -6.36 -6.01
CA THR A 121 -13.16 -6.48 -6.43
C THR A 121 -13.03 -6.23 -7.93
N PRO A 122 -12.02 -5.46 -8.39
CA PRO A 122 -11.99 -5.00 -9.77
C PRO A 122 -11.82 -6.11 -10.79
N GLN A 123 -11.11 -7.19 -10.47
CA GLN A 123 -10.98 -8.33 -11.39
C GLN A 123 -12.33 -8.99 -11.71
N THR A 124 -13.25 -9.03 -10.74
CA THR A 124 -14.59 -9.59 -10.95
C THR A 124 -15.42 -8.67 -11.84
N VAL A 125 -15.35 -7.37 -11.60
CA VAL A 125 -16.06 -6.34 -12.38
C VAL A 125 -15.55 -6.31 -13.81
N GLU A 126 -14.23 -6.29 -14.01
CA GLU A 126 -13.58 -6.34 -15.32
C GLU A 126 -14.04 -7.56 -16.12
N ASN A 127 -14.01 -8.75 -15.52
CA ASN A 127 -14.45 -9.98 -16.19
C ASN A 127 -15.93 -9.92 -16.59
N ASP A 128 -16.81 -9.42 -15.70
CA ASP A 128 -18.24 -9.32 -16.00
C ASP A 128 -18.56 -8.27 -17.06
N ILE A 129 -17.78 -7.18 -17.15
CA ILE A 129 -17.85 -6.23 -18.26
C ILE A 129 -17.45 -6.92 -19.58
N LEU A 130 -16.28 -7.57 -19.60
CA LEU A 130 -15.73 -8.19 -20.82
C LEU A 130 -16.59 -9.34 -21.35
N THR A 131 -17.28 -10.06 -20.46
CA THR A 131 -18.19 -11.15 -20.81
C THR A 131 -19.64 -10.69 -21.03
N GLY A 132 -19.92 -9.39 -20.95
CA GLY A 132 -21.26 -8.83 -21.19
C GLY A 132 -22.28 -9.10 -20.08
N ARG A 133 -21.84 -9.54 -18.89
CA ARG A 133 -22.72 -9.78 -17.72
C ARG A 133 -23.05 -8.51 -16.94
N LEU A 134 -22.23 -7.48 -17.06
CA LEU A 134 -22.40 -6.21 -16.37
C LEU A 134 -22.47 -5.06 -17.38
N ASP A 135 -23.61 -4.37 -17.41
CA ASP A 135 -23.76 -3.08 -18.08
C ASP A 135 -23.54 -1.95 -17.07
N LEU A 136 -22.70 -0.99 -17.44
CA LEU A 136 -22.38 0.19 -16.64
C LEU A 136 -23.27 1.41 -16.96
N SER A 137 -24.20 1.31 -17.91
CA SER A 137 -24.99 2.43 -18.43
C SER A 137 -25.76 3.20 -17.33
N ASP A 138 -26.31 2.50 -16.35
CA ASP A 138 -27.09 3.06 -15.25
C ASP A 138 -26.25 3.37 -13.99
N PHE A 139 -24.93 3.14 -14.03
CA PHE A 139 -24.07 3.51 -12.92
C PHE A 139 -23.79 5.02 -12.92
N VAL A 140 -24.16 5.70 -11.85
CA VAL A 140 -24.03 7.16 -11.69
C VAL A 140 -22.82 7.59 -10.88
N LEU A 141 -22.10 6.62 -10.30
CA LEU A 141 -20.85 6.82 -9.56
C LEU A 141 -20.02 5.53 -9.52
N LEU A 142 -18.75 5.62 -9.92
CA LEU A 142 -17.72 4.64 -9.59
C LEU A 142 -16.69 5.26 -8.65
N VAL A 143 -16.45 4.59 -7.52
CA VAL A 143 -15.44 4.95 -6.53
C VAL A 143 -14.28 3.96 -6.64
N PHE A 144 -13.06 4.46 -6.88
CA PHE A 144 -11.86 3.64 -6.96
C PHE A 144 -11.06 3.80 -5.66
N ASP A 145 -11.16 2.81 -4.76
CA ASP A 145 -10.34 2.78 -3.54
C ASP A 145 -8.90 2.35 -3.87
N GLU A 146 -7.93 2.93 -3.19
CA GLU A 146 -6.51 2.86 -3.55
C GLU A 146 -6.26 3.21 -5.03
N ALA A 147 -6.80 4.35 -5.46
CA ALA A 147 -6.74 4.85 -6.84
C ALA A 147 -5.31 4.95 -7.42
N HIS A 148 -4.26 4.96 -6.59
CA HIS A 148 -2.88 4.87 -7.05
C HIS A 148 -2.54 3.59 -7.83
N ARG A 149 -3.44 2.58 -7.80
CA ARG A 149 -3.33 1.36 -8.59
C ARG A 149 -3.86 1.50 -10.02
N ALA A 150 -4.51 2.61 -10.38
CA ALA A 150 -5.04 2.86 -11.72
C ALA A 150 -3.93 3.24 -12.73
N VAL A 151 -2.92 2.37 -12.85
CA VAL A 151 -1.76 2.51 -13.73
C VAL A 151 -1.51 1.19 -14.46
N GLY A 152 -0.93 1.26 -15.66
CA GLY A 152 -0.69 0.12 -16.54
C GLY A 152 -1.93 -0.71 -16.80
N ASP A 153 -1.74 -2.03 -16.80
CA ASP A 153 -2.78 -3.01 -17.13
C ASP A 153 -3.60 -3.45 -15.91
N TYR A 154 -3.64 -2.64 -14.84
CA TYR A 154 -4.50 -2.95 -13.70
C TYR A 154 -5.97 -2.75 -14.05
N SER A 155 -6.83 -3.68 -13.63
CA SER A 155 -8.28 -3.72 -13.92
C SER A 155 -9.03 -2.37 -13.80
N TYR A 156 -8.59 -1.47 -12.92
CA TYR A 156 -9.17 -0.13 -12.79
C TYR A 156 -9.13 0.67 -14.10
N THR A 157 -8.05 0.56 -14.89
CA THR A 157 -7.87 1.33 -16.12
C THR A 157 -8.89 0.91 -17.18
N LEU A 158 -9.15 -0.38 -17.32
CA LEU A 158 -10.18 -0.91 -18.22
C LEU A 158 -11.58 -0.50 -17.77
N ILE A 159 -11.89 -0.68 -16.48
CA ILE A 159 -13.21 -0.36 -15.93
C ILE A 159 -13.50 1.13 -16.10
N ALA A 160 -12.54 2.01 -15.79
CA ALA A 160 -12.72 3.45 -15.92
C ALA A 160 -12.98 3.88 -17.37
N ARG A 161 -12.23 3.31 -18.33
CA ARG A 161 -12.44 3.55 -19.76
C ARG A 161 -13.84 3.11 -20.20
N HIS A 162 -14.22 1.87 -19.89
CA HIS A 162 -15.53 1.34 -20.27
C HIS A 162 -16.68 2.12 -19.62
N TYR A 163 -16.49 2.56 -18.37
CA TYR A 163 -17.45 3.41 -17.66
C TYR A 163 -17.62 4.77 -18.32
N ALA A 164 -16.52 5.43 -18.71
CA ALA A 164 -16.55 6.71 -19.39
C ALA A 164 -17.28 6.63 -20.74
N ASP A 165 -17.17 5.50 -21.45
CA ASP A 165 -17.78 5.28 -22.75
C ASP A 165 -19.27 4.91 -22.68
N LYS A 166 -19.70 4.15 -21.66
CA LYS A 166 -21.04 3.54 -21.60
C LYS A 166 -22.01 4.21 -20.63
N ALA A 167 -21.53 4.83 -19.57
CA ALA A 167 -22.41 5.40 -18.54
C ALA A 167 -23.16 6.63 -19.06
N LYS A 168 -24.47 6.69 -18.80
CA LYS A 168 -25.31 7.85 -19.18
C LYS A 168 -24.97 9.10 -18.36
N ASN A 169 -24.62 8.91 -17.09
CA ASN A 169 -24.34 9.98 -16.13
C ASN A 169 -23.04 9.68 -15.37
N PRO A 170 -21.87 9.69 -16.03
CA PRO A 170 -20.63 9.23 -15.42
C PRO A 170 -20.15 10.14 -14.29
N ARG A 171 -19.74 9.54 -13.17
CA ARG A 171 -18.93 10.22 -12.14
C ARG A 171 -17.88 9.26 -11.58
N ILE A 172 -16.63 9.72 -11.54
CA ILE A 172 -15.51 8.98 -10.96
C ILE A 172 -15.01 9.69 -9.70
N LEU A 173 -14.84 8.93 -8.62
CA LEU A 173 -14.18 9.37 -7.39
C LEU A 173 -12.99 8.45 -7.12
N GLY A 174 -11.77 8.95 -7.26
CA GLY A 174 -10.56 8.25 -6.86
C GLY A 174 -10.23 8.54 -5.40
N LEU A 175 -10.01 7.51 -4.58
CA LEU A 175 -9.60 7.66 -3.18
C LEU A 175 -8.20 7.09 -2.99
N THR A 176 -7.29 7.85 -2.39
CA THR A 176 -5.99 7.31 -2.02
C THR A 176 -5.33 8.01 -0.84
N ALA A 177 -4.47 7.30 -0.12
CA ALA A 177 -3.57 7.91 0.86
C ALA A 177 -2.37 8.62 0.20
N SER A 178 -1.95 8.12 -0.97
CA SER A 178 -0.83 8.67 -1.73
C SER A 178 -0.95 8.22 -3.19
N PRO A 179 -0.95 9.14 -4.17
CA PRO A 179 -1.03 8.81 -5.59
C PRO A 179 0.30 8.31 -6.18
N GLY A 180 1.35 8.17 -5.36
CA GLY A 180 2.70 7.81 -5.80
C GLY A 180 3.70 8.97 -5.70
N SER A 181 4.97 8.68 -5.94
CA SER A 181 6.08 9.64 -5.77
C SER A 181 6.65 10.20 -7.06
N SER A 182 6.20 9.73 -8.23
CA SER A 182 6.67 10.23 -9.54
C SER A 182 5.56 10.97 -10.27
N LYS A 183 5.92 12.08 -10.92
CA LYS A 183 4.97 12.94 -11.64
C LYS A 183 4.27 12.15 -12.76
N GLU A 184 5.00 11.28 -13.43
CA GLU A 184 4.52 10.45 -14.54
C GLU A 184 3.39 9.53 -14.09
N LYS A 185 3.54 8.88 -12.92
CA LYS A 185 2.50 8.00 -12.37
C LYS A 185 1.25 8.77 -11.95
N ILE A 186 1.42 9.96 -11.39
CA ILE A 186 0.28 10.80 -10.99
C ILE A 186 -0.52 11.22 -12.24
N LEU A 187 0.17 11.64 -13.31
CA LEU A 187 -0.47 11.98 -14.57
C LEU A 187 -1.15 10.78 -15.22
N GLU A 188 -0.54 9.60 -15.14
CA GLU A 188 -1.13 8.36 -15.63
C GLU A 188 -2.45 8.04 -14.90
N ILE A 189 -2.50 8.15 -13.57
CA ILE A 189 -3.73 7.98 -12.79
C ILE A 189 -4.80 9.00 -13.20
N ILE A 190 -4.41 10.28 -13.33
CA ILE A 190 -5.32 11.36 -13.74
C ILE A 190 -5.96 11.05 -15.09
N ASN A 191 -5.15 10.62 -16.06
CA ASN A 191 -5.62 10.28 -17.40
C ASN A 191 -6.52 9.04 -17.40
N ASN A 192 -6.09 7.96 -16.74
CA ASN A 192 -6.82 6.69 -16.73
C ASN A 192 -8.17 6.78 -16.03
N LEU A 193 -8.28 7.59 -14.97
CA LEU A 193 -9.53 7.80 -14.23
C LEU A 193 -10.30 9.04 -14.70
N HIS A 194 -9.86 9.69 -15.77
CA HIS A 194 -10.48 10.90 -16.32
C HIS A 194 -10.71 11.99 -15.26
N ILE A 195 -9.73 12.20 -14.39
CA ILE A 195 -9.79 13.14 -13.26
C ILE A 195 -9.72 14.58 -13.77
N LYS A 196 -10.63 15.42 -13.30
CA LYS A 196 -10.68 16.86 -13.59
C LYS A 196 -10.18 17.70 -12.43
N HIS A 197 -10.35 17.19 -11.20
CA HIS A 197 -9.97 17.91 -9.99
C HIS A 197 -9.22 17.01 -9.00
N VAL A 198 -8.26 17.59 -8.29
CA VAL A 198 -7.47 16.88 -7.26
C VAL A 198 -7.63 17.59 -5.93
N GLU A 199 -8.21 16.91 -4.95
CA GLU A 199 -8.35 17.38 -3.58
C GLU A 199 -7.27 16.77 -2.70
N VAL A 200 -6.40 17.61 -2.14
CA VAL A 200 -5.32 17.15 -1.25
C VAL A 200 -5.51 17.77 0.13
N ARG A 201 -5.51 16.94 1.18
CA ARG A 201 -5.32 17.42 2.55
C ARG A 201 -4.31 16.56 3.30
N SER A 202 -3.67 17.17 4.29
CA SER A 202 -2.80 16.50 5.23
C SER A 202 -3.39 16.61 6.64
N ARG A 203 -2.83 15.87 7.60
CA ARG A 203 -3.16 16.04 9.03
C ARG A 203 -2.89 17.46 9.55
N ARG A 204 -2.06 18.23 8.85
CA ARG A 204 -1.69 19.62 9.19
C ARG A 204 -2.56 20.66 8.49
N SER A 205 -3.43 20.26 7.55
CA SER A 205 -4.29 21.20 6.83
C SER A 205 -5.21 21.94 7.82
N PRO A 206 -5.40 23.28 7.69
CA PRO A 206 -6.14 24.08 8.67
C PRO A 206 -7.58 23.61 8.93
N ASP A 207 -8.24 23.10 7.89
CA ASP A 207 -9.59 22.54 7.92
C ASP A 207 -9.66 21.11 8.48
N VAL A 208 -8.53 20.39 8.52
CA VAL A 208 -8.42 19.01 9.02
C VAL A 208 -7.92 18.95 10.46
N ARG A 209 -6.99 19.84 10.86
CA ARG A 209 -6.26 19.76 12.13
C ARG A 209 -7.17 19.65 13.36
N ARG A 210 -8.34 20.29 13.33
CA ARG A 210 -9.35 20.24 14.42
C ARG A 210 -9.99 18.88 14.64
N TYR A 211 -9.91 17.98 13.66
CA TYR A 211 -10.51 16.64 13.69
C TYR A 211 -9.48 15.53 13.93
N VAL A 212 -8.21 15.88 14.11
CA VAL A 212 -7.11 14.92 14.28
C VAL A 212 -6.59 15.02 15.70
N ALA A 213 -6.66 13.90 16.43
CA ALA A 213 -6.01 13.80 17.73
C ALA A 213 -4.50 14.04 17.59
N GLU A 214 -3.96 14.87 18.48
CA GLU A 214 -2.53 15.13 18.51
C GLU A 214 -1.79 13.84 18.91
N LEU A 215 -0.86 13.41 18.07
CA LEU A 215 -0.01 12.27 18.37
C LEU A 215 1.21 12.77 19.13
N LYS A 216 1.28 12.47 20.43
CA LYS A 216 2.50 12.63 21.21
C LYS A 216 3.41 11.43 20.91
N ILE A 217 4.51 11.66 20.21
CA ILE A 217 5.46 10.60 19.86
C ILE A 217 6.68 10.75 20.77
N ASP A 218 6.78 9.86 21.74
CA ASP A 218 7.95 9.75 22.60
C ASP A 218 8.98 8.82 21.94
N TRP A 219 9.96 9.44 21.29
CA TRP A 219 11.02 8.71 20.60
C TRP A 219 12.05 8.17 21.61
N VAL A 220 11.95 6.89 21.94
CA VAL A 220 12.97 6.18 22.73
C VAL A 220 14.05 5.65 21.79
N ARG A 221 15.29 6.15 21.94
CA ARG A 221 16.45 5.60 21.24
C ARG A 221 17.04 4.47 22.05
N ALA A 222 16.82 3.23 21.59
CA ALA A 222 17.49 2.06 22.13
C ALA A 222 18.90 1.94 21.53
N PRO A 223 20.00 2.19 22.28
CA PRO A 223 21.34 1.98 21.77
C PRO A 223 21.57 0.49 21.47
N LEU A 224 22.31 0.21 20.40
CA LEU A 224 22.81 -1.14 20.15
C LEU A 224 23.92 -1.45 21.17
N PRO A 225 23.92 -2.63 21.81
CA PRO A 225 25.01 -3.08 22.66
C PRO A 225 26.34 -3.05 21.90
N GLU A 226 27.44 -2.76 22.59
CA GLU A 226 28.76 -2.63 21.94
C GLU A 226 29.18 -3.92 21.22
N ASP A 227 28.80 -5.08 21.77
CA ASP A 227 29.00 -6.38 21.12
C ASP A 227 28.32 -6.46 19.74
N TYR A 228 27.10 -5.94 19.62
CA TYR A 228 26.35 -5.93 18.35
C TYR A 228 26.98 -4.96 17.36
N LYS A 229 27.38 -3.79 17.86
CA LYS A 229 28.02 -2.77 17.06
C LYS A 229 29.34 -3.26 16.48
N SER A 230 30.17 -3.93 17.30
CA SER A 230 31.42 -4.54 16.82
C SER A 230 31.19 -5.59 15.72
N ILE A 231 30.17 -6.43 15.85
CA ILE A 231 29.79 -7.42 14.82
C ILE A 231 29.35 -6.70 13.53
N LEU A 232 28.50 -5.67 13.64
CA LEU A 232 28.02 -4.91 12.50
C LEU A 232 29.16 -4.14 11.80
N ASP A 233 30.12 -3.59 12.54
CA ASP A 233 31.23 -2.85 11.98
C ASP A 233 32.15 -3.74 11.13
N GLU A 234 32.40 -4.99 11.57
CA GLU A 234 33.13 -5.99 10.79
C GLU A 234 32.39 -6.32 9.47
N LEU A 235 31.07 -6.49 9.53
CA LEU A 235 30.25 -6.79 8.35
C LEU A 235 30.16 -5.60 7.40
N ARG A 236 30.02 -4.38 7.93
CA ARG A 236 30.00 -3.13 7.15
C ARG A 236 31.33 -2.87 6.46
N SER A 237 32.44 -3.13 7.14
CA SER A 237 33.78 -3.06 6.54
C SER A 237 33.88 -4.00 5.34
N PHE A 238 33.48 -5.28 5.49
CA PHE A 238 33.51 -6.21 4.37
C PHE A 238 32.54 -5.84 3.24
N TYR A 239 31.35 -5.36 3.60
CA TYR A 239 30.37 -4.88 2.64
C TYR A 239 30.93 -3.72 1.81
N LYS A 240 31.65 -2.78 2.44
CA LYS A 240 32.31 -1.67 1.75
C LYS A 240 33.39 -2.16 0.76
N ASP A 241 34.26 -3.07 1.16
CA ASP A 241 35.28 -3.63 0.25
C ASP A 241 34.66 -4.31 -0.98
N LEU A 242 33.52 -5.00 -0.81
CA LEU A 242 32.80 -5.60 -1.92
C LEU A 242 32.17 -4.54 -2.85
N LEU A 243 31.67 -3.44 -2.30
CA LEU A 243 31.19 -2.32 -3.11
C LEU A 243 32.32 -1.65 -3.88
N ASP A 244 33.47 -1.42 -3.25
CA ASP A 244 34.63 -0.81 -3.91
C ASP A 244 35.12 -1.66 -5.08
N LYS A 245 35.11 -3.00 -4.94
CA LYS A 245 35.40 -3.92 -6.06
C LYS A 245 34.42 -3.79 -7.23
N LEU A 246 33.14 -3.51 -6.99
CA LEU A 246 32.17 -3.27 -8.06
C LEU A 246 32.37 -1.89 -8.70
N LYS A 247 32.79 -0.90 -7.91
CA LYS A 247 33.10 0.46 -8.38
C LYS A 247 34.34 0.47 -9.29
N GLU A 248 35.41 -0.21 -8.89
CA GLU A 248 36.62 -0.39 -9.71
C GLU A 248 36.32 -1.01 -11.09
N ARG A 249 35.27 -1.84 -11.16
CA ARG A 249 34.81 -2.50 -12.39
C ARG A 249 33.83 -1.65 -13.21
N GLY A 250 33.50 -0.44 -12.76
CA GLY A 250 32.54 0.43 -13.44
C GLY A 250 31.09 -0.09 -13.45
N ILE A 251 30.77 -1.05 -12.58
CA ILE A 251 29.43 -1.68 -12.54
C ILE A 251 28.43 -0.83 -11.77
N ILE A 252 28.93 -0.05 -10.80
CA ILE A 252 28.13 0.86 -10.00
C ILE A 252 28.74 2.25 -10.01
N GLU A 253 27.92 3.25 -10.30
CA GLU A 253 28.20 4.66 -10.02
C GLU A 253 27.45 5.05 -8.77
N LEU A 254 28.02 4.71 -7.61
CA LEU A 254 27.53 5.25 -6.35
C LEU A 254 28.15 6.63 -6.15
N GLY A 255 27.33 7.63 -5.78
CA GLY A 255 27.84 8.86 -5.20
C GLY A 255 28.57 8.61 -3.87
N ARG A 256 28.66 9.62 -2.98
CA ARG A 256 29.29 9.51 -1.63
C ARG A 256 28.54 8.59 -0.63
N ARG A 257 28.07 7.40 -1.04
CA ARG A 257 27.33 6.48 -0.17
C ARG A 257 28.10 5.18 0.00
N ASP A 258 28.48 4.88 1.24
CA ASP A 258 29.06 3.60 1.66
C ASP A 258 28.01 2.46 1.75
N TYR A 259 26.81 2.67 1.19
CA TYR A 259 25.68 1.73 1.29
C TYR A 259 24.74 1.79 0.09
N VAL A 260 24.29 0.62 -0.37
CA VAL A 260 23.36 0.47 -1.50
C VAL A 260 22.03 -0.10 -0.99
N ARG A 261 20.91 0.49 -1.43
CA ARG A 261 19.59 -0.03 -1.06
C ARG A 261 19.40 -1.42 -1.66
N LEU A 262 18.69 -2.30 -0.95
CA LEU A 262 18.43 -3.67 -1.42
C LEU A 262 17.80 -3.70 -2.82
N LYS A 263 16.87 -2.79 -3.10
CA LYS A 263 16.24 -2.66 -4.42
C LYS A 263 17.26 -2.48 -5.54
N ASP A 264 18.27 -1.66 -5.31
CA ASP A 264 19.29 -1.35 -6.31
C ASP A 264 20.23 -2.56 -6.49
N LEU A 265 20.59 -3.27 -5.41
CA LEU A 265 21.33 -4.54 -5.49
C LEU A 265 20.56 -5.63 -6.25
N LEU A 266 19.24 -5.71 -6.06
CA LEU A 266 18.38 -6.66 -6.79
C LEU A 266 18.31 -6.31 -8.28
N ARG A 267 18.27 -5.02 -8.62
CA ARG A 267 18.35 -4.56 -10.01
C ARG A 267 19.70 -4.94 -10.64
N LEU A 268 20.80 -4.65 -9.94
CA LEU A 268 22.16 -5.01 -10.37
C LEU A 268 22.33 -6.52 -10.55
N ARG A 269 21.67 -7.34 -9.72
CA ARG A 269 21.68 -8.80 -9.88
C ARG A 269 21.09 -9.21 -11.22
N THR A 270 19.96 -8.62 -11.61
CA THR A 270 19.35 -8.89 -12.91
C THR A 270 20.28 -8.44 -14.03
N GLU A 271 20.81 -7.21 -13.96
CA GLU A 271 21.71 -6.64 -14.98
C GLU A 271 23.00 -7.48 -15.17
N THR A 272 23.63 -7.91 -14.07
CA THR A 272 24.86 -8.73 -14.12
C THR A 272 24.62 -10.15 -14.61
N ILE A 273 23.43 -10.73 -14.38
CA ILE A 273 23.05 -12.04 -14.94
C ILE A 273 22.82 -11.91 -16.45
N THR A 274 22.13 -10.86 -16.89
CA THR A 274 21.78 -10.67 -18.31
C THR A 274 22.97 -10.31 -19.17
N ARG A 275 23.92 -9.51 -18.65
CA ARG A 275 25.08 -9.06 -19.42
C ARG A 275 26.17 -10.11 -19.63
N MET A 276 26.16 -11.24 -18.89
CA MET A 276 27.10 -12.39 -18.96
C MET A 276 28.63 -12.10 -18.97
N GLU A 277 29.06 -10.84 -18.99
CA GLU A 277 30.47 -10.45 -19.16
C GLU A 277 31.30 -10.50 -17.87
N ASP A 278 30.70 -10.30 -16.69
CA ASP A 278 31.43 -10.34 -15.41
C ASP A 278 30.78 -11.30 -14.40
N ARG A 279 31.18 -12.57 -14.53
CA ARG A 279 30.76 -13.65 -13.63
C ARG A 279 31.21 -13.40 -12.18
N PHE A 280 32.29 -12.65 -11.97
CA PHE A 280 32.79 -12.32 -10.64
C PHE A 280 31.94 -11.22 -9.98
N ALA A 281 31.54 -10.21 -10.73
CA ALA A 281 30.61 -9.19 -10.26
C ALA A 281 29.25 -9.77 -9.85
N ALA A 282 28.71 -10.73 -10.61
CA ALA A 282 27.49 -11.43 -10.22
C ALA A 282 27.64 -12.16 -8.87
N VAL A 283 28.82 -12.73 -8.59
CA VAL A 283 29.15 -13.33 -7.29
C VAL A 283 29.21 -12.27 -6.19
N ILE A 284 29.83 -11.11 -6.44
CA ILE A 284 29.89 -10.01 -5.48
C ILE A 284 28.49 -9.48 -5.16
N VAL A 285 27.66 -9.20 -6.17
CA VAL A 285 26.27 -8.71 -5.97
C VAL A 285 25.47 -9.72 -5.14
N ALA A 286 25.60 -11.02 -5.42
CA ALA A 286 24.96 -12.07 -4.63
C ALA A 286 25.47 -12.10 -3.17
N ALA A 287 26.76 -11.86 -2.94
CA ALA A 287 27.35 -11.76 -1.60
C ALA A 287 26.85 -10.50 -0.85
N LEU A 288 26.78 -9.34 -1.51
CA LEU A 288 26.26 -8.09 -0.97
C LEU A 288 24.79 -8.21 -0.53
N ILE A 289 23.94 -8.88 -1.33
CA ILE A 289 22.53 -9.13 -0.95
C ILE A 289 22.45 -9.97 0.33
N LYS A 290 23.31 -11.00 0.46
CA LYS A 290 23.35 -11.86 1.65
C LYS A 290 23.86 -11.13 2.88
N LEU A 291 24.92 -10.33 2.75
CA LEU A 291 25.42 -9.48 3.83
C LEU A 291 24.38 -8.45 4.27
N HIS A 292 23.71 -7.80 3.31
CA HIS A 292 22.63 -6.87 3.61
C HIS A 292 21.53 -7.54 4.42
N TYR A 293 21.06 -8.71 4.00
CA TYR A 293 20.04 -9.47 4.74
C TYR A 293 20.54 -9.90 6.13
N PHE A 294 21.81 -10.30 6.25
CA PHE A 294 22.38 -10.68 7.54
C PHE A 294 22.45 -9.50 8.52
N MET A 295 22.92 -8.33 8.05
CA MET A 295 22.95 -7.10 8.86
C MET A 295 21.53 -6.66 9.24
N ASP A 296 20.58 -6.71 8.31
CA ASP A 296 19.17 -6.34 8.54
C ASP A 296 18.52 -7.25 9.60
N LEU A 297 18.76 -8.56 9.56
CA LEU A 297 18.29 -9.48 10.61
C LEU A 297 18.85 -9.10 12.00
N LEU A 298 20.13 -8.75 12.07
CA LEU A 298 20.77 -8.38 13.34
C LEU A 298 20.22 -7.03 13.88
N GLU A 299 20.00 -6.05 13.00
CA GLU A 299 19.49 -4.71 13.33
C GLU A 299 17.99 -4.65 13.60
N THR A 300 17.21 -5.64 13.13
CA THR A 300 15.74 -5.61 13.24
C THR A 300 15.15 -6.73 14.09
N GLN A 301 15.71 -7.95 14.02
CA GLN A 301 15.15 -9.14 14.67
C GLN A 301 16.03 -9.67 15.82
N GLY A 302 17.32 -9.33 15.83
CA GLY A 302 18.27 -9.73 16.86
C GLY A 302 19.15 -10.93 16.46
N PRO A 303 19.90 -11.50 17.42
CA PRO A 303 21.06 -12.34 17.13
C PRO A 303 20.69 -13.78 16.77
N GLU A 304 19.60 -14.32 17.31
CA GLU A 304 19.18 -15.70 17.04
C GLU A 304 18.68 -15.90 15.60
N PRO A 305 17.81 -15.03 15.04
CA PRO A 305 17.48 -15.06 13.60
C PRO A 305 18.72 -14.92 12.71
N ALA A 306 19.65 -14.02 13.07
CA ALA A 306 20.90 -13.83 12.36
C ALA A 306 21.78 -15.10 12.41
N ARG A 307 21.87 -15.77 13.57
CA ARG A 307 22.61 -17.02 13.77
C ARG A 307 22.06 -18.14 12.90
N ARG A 308 20.73 -18.35 12.92
CA ARG A 308 20.05 -19.34 12.08
C ARG A 308 20.25 -19.09 10.59
N TYR A 309 20.28 -17.82 10.18
CA TYR A 309 20.58 -17.47 8.80
C TYR A 309 22.01 -17.88 8.42
N LEU A 310 22.99 -17.54 9.25
CA LEU A 310 24.39 -17.88 9.01
C LEU A 310 24.63 -19.39 8.99
N GLU A 311 24.00 -20.15 9.91
CA GLU A 311 24.04 -21.61 9.90
C GLU A 311 23.51 -22.20 8.58
N LYS A 312 22.46 -21.61 8.01
CA LYS A 312 21.95 -22.02 6.69
C LYS A 312 22.94 -21.72 5.58
N VAL A 313 23.63 -20.57 5.63
CA VAL A 313 24.69 -20.21 4.67
C VAL A 313 25.86 -21.21 4.78
N ILE A 314 26.30 -21.56 5.99
CA ILE A 314 27.35 -22.55 6.25
C ILE A 314 26.96 -23.94 5.73
N LYS A 315 25.75 -24.41 6.02
CA LYS A 315 25.24 -25.70 5.50
C LYS A 315 25.20 -25.74 3.96
N ARG A 316 25.11 -24.57 3.31
CA ARG A 316 25.09 -24.42 1.85
C ARG A 316 26.45 -24.08 1.24
N ARG A 317 27.55 -24.04 2.02
CA ARG A 317 28.91 -23.61 1.63
C ARG A 317 29.44 -24.16 0.30
N ARG A 318 28.98 -25.35 -0.14
CA ARG A 318 29.40 -25.98 -1.40
C ARG A 318 28.50 -25.69 -2.61
N ARG A 319 27.37 -24.99 -2.44
CA ARG A 319 26.34 -24.80 -3.49
C ARG A 319 26.47 -23.49 -4.26
N ALA A 320 27.07 -22.44 -3.70
CA ALA A 320 27.24 -21.16 -4.40
C ALA A 320 28.60 -20.52 -4.12
N THR A 321 29.24 -19.97 -5.16
CA THR A 321 30.53 -19.26 -5.06
C THR A 321 30.45 -18.04 -4.15
N SER A 322 29.29 -17.38 -4.06
CA SER A 322 29.09 -16.27 -3.13
C SER A 322 29.07 -16.71 -1.66
N ASP A 323 28.58 -17.91 -1.33
CA ASP A 323 28.66 -18.43 0.04
C ASP A 323 30.10 -18.68 0.45
N ARG A 324 30.91 -19.19 -0.49
CA ARG A 324 32.35 -19.38 -0.27
C ARG A 324 33.06 -18.05 -0.01
N LEU A 325 32.81 -17.05 -0.86
CA LEU A 325 33.37 -15.69 -0.71
C LEU A 325 33.07 -15.08 0.67
N LEU A 326 31.85 -15.27 1.18
CA LEU A 326 31.48 -14.79 2.51
C LEU A 326 32.20 -15.55 3.63
N LEU A 327 32.25 -16.87 3.54
CA LEU A 327 32.77 -17.74 4.61
C LEU A 327 34.30 -17.80 4.67
N GLU A 328 35.00 -17.27 3.66
CA GLU A 328 36.47 -17.16 3.63
C GLU A 328 36.97 -15.81 4.16
N ASP A 329 36.12 -14.78 4.25
CA ASP A 329 36.53 -13.48 4.78
C ASP A 329 36.64 -13.50 6.31
N ARG A 330 37.79 -13.05 6.82
CA ARG A 330 38.12 -13.06 8.26
C ARG A 330 37.14 -12.24 9.09
N ARG A 331 36.58 -11.15 8.54
CA ARG A 331 35.63 -10.27 9.25
C ARG A 331 34.28 -10.94 9.42
N VAL A 332 33.83 -11.71 8.43
CA VAL A 332 32.60 -12.53 8.55
C VAL A 332 32.79 -13.63 9.59
N LEU A 333 33.96 -14.26 9.63
CA LEU A 333 34.30 -15.25 10.66
C LEU A 333 34.38 -14.63 12.07
N LYS A 334 34.89 -13.40 12.18
CA LYS A 334 34.93 -12.64 13.44
C LYS A 334 33.53 -12.24 13.90
N ALA A 335 32.70 -11.73 12.99
CA ALA A 335 31.29 -11.44 13.22
C ALA A 335 30.53 -12.70 13.68
N TRP A 336 30.81 -13.86 13.09
CA TRP A 336 30.24 -15.13 13.52
C TRP A 336 30.64 -15.50 14.94
N LYS A 337 31.94 -15.48 15.25
CA LYS A 337 32.43 -15.79 16.60
C LYS A 337 31.78 -14.88 17.64
N GLY A 338 31.73 -13.57 17.36
CA GLY A 338 31.06 -12.57 18.19
C GLY A 338 29.58 -12.90 18.40
N LEU A 339 28.88 -13.30 17.34
CA LEU A 339 27.46 -13.67 17.42
C LEU A 339 27.23 -14.93 18.26
N THR A 340 28.12 -15.92 18.18
CA THR A 340 28.03 -17.16 18.97
C THR A 340 28.46 -17.01 20.42
N SER A 341 29.25 -15.98 20.75
CA SER A 341 29.61 -15.66 22.13
C SER A 341 28.53 -14.87 22.87
N LEU A 342 27.48 -14.39 22.18
CA LEU A 342 26.38 -13.70 22.85
C LEU A 342 25.60 -14.68 23.74
N PRO A 343 25.15 -14.24 24.93
CA PRO A 343 24.37 -15.07 25.84
C PRO A 343 23.14 -15.68 25.17
N PHE A 344 22.85 -16.95 25.46
CA PHE A 344 21.64 -17.61 24.99
C PHE A 344 20.40 -16.85 25.52
N GLY A 345 19.46 -16.52 24.63
CA GLY A 345 18.32 -15.67 24.96
C GLY A 345 18.57 -14.16 24.84
N SER A 346 19.72 -13.75 24.26
CA SER A 346 19.93 -12.35 23.88
C SER A 346 18.83 -11.89 22.91
N VAL A 347 17.97 -10.99 23.39
CA VAL A 347 16.89 -10.39 22.62
C VAL A 347 17.30 -9.04 22.06
N HIS A 348 16.63 -8.63 20.99
CA HIS A 348 16.85 -7.31 20.40
C HIS A 348 16.61 -6.20 21.45
N PRO A 349 17.47 -5.17 21.57
CA PRO A 349 17.38 -4.12 22.61
C PRO A 349 16.01 -3.46 22.71
N LYS A 350 15.34 -3.25 21.57
CA LYS A 350 13.96 -2.72 21.52
C LYS A 350 12.95 -3.53 22.33
N LEU A 351 13.13 -4.84 22.50
CA LEU A 351 12.19 -5.66 23.29
C LEU A 351 12.27 -5.34 24.79
N LYS A 352 13.42 -4.85 25.28
CA LYS A 352 13.55 -4.39 26.67
C LYS A 352 12.83 -3.06 26.87
N GLU A 353 13.03 -2.11 25.94
CA GLU A 353 12.38 -0.79 25.98
C GLU A 353 10.87 -0.82 25.71
N LEU A 354 10.37 -1.86 25.01
CA LEU A 354 8.92 -2.04 24.78
C LEU A 354 8.20 -2.70 25.97
N ALA A 355 8.96 -3.31 26.91
CA ALA A 355 8.43 -3.98 28.10
C ALA A 355 8.50 -3.11 29.36
N SER A 356 9.22 -1.98 29.29
CA SER A 356 9.26 -0.89 30.29
C SER A 356 8.24 0.18 29.97
#